data_AF-A0A7C4P2H6-F1
#
_entry.id   AF-A0A7C4P2H6-F1
#
_cell.length_a   1.000
_cell.length_b   1.000
_cell.length_c   1.000
_cell.angle_alpha   90.00
_cell.angle_beta   90.00
_cell.angle_gamma   90.00
#
_symmetry.space_group_name_H-M   'P 1'
#
loop_
_entity.id
_entity.type
_entity.pdbx_description
1 polymer ?
#
loop_
_entity_poly.entity_id
_entity_poly.type
_entity_poly.pdbx_seq_one_letter_code
_entity_poly.pdbx_strand_id
1 'polypeptide(L)'
;MVFGNRNIFSSTPPVVMNLIMINVVMLVVTWVMASTFGIDLNRILGVYPPGSPNFRPYQIVTHMFMHGGLFHLFFNMFALWMFGRILEQVWGSRRFFIYYMVTGLGAVTIHLLVNYLHIHAIQSDAMAMLNTPSPDAFAAFVTRHFPEYYDQVYAQFLDKWYLFPNSSVYAEQAAEYTRQLITLQQGIPTVGASGAVYGVLLAFGVLFPNTILMLLFPPIPIKAKWMVIIYGGLELYLGLTQPGSSIAHFAHLGGMIFGFILIKLWQRRTDVFY
;
A
#
# COMPACT_ATOMS: atom_id res chain seq x y z
N MET A 1 1.48 -18.86 -42.02
CA MET A 1 1.58 -17.62 -41.21
C MET A 1 3.02 -17.51 -40.72
N VAL A 2 3.75 -16.50 -41.18
CA VAL A 2 5.15 -16.28 -40.81
C VAL A 2 5.18 -15.76 -39.37
N PHE A 3 5.70 -16.56 -38.44
CA PHE A 3 6.06 -16.09 -37.11
C PHE A 3 7.25 -15.14 -37.27
N GLY A 4 6.94 -13.86 -37.46
CA GLY A 4 7.93 -12.80 -37.57
C GLY A 4 8.81 -12.78 -36.32
N ASN A 5 10.11 -12.81 -36.56
CA ASN A 5 11.21 -12.64 -35.62
C ASN A 5 11.02 -11.35 -34.79
N ARG A 6 10.22 -11.40 -33.72
CA ARG A 6 10.07 -10.29 -32.79
C ARG A 6 11.28 -10.30 -31.88
N ASN A 7 12.24 -9.44 -32.20
CA ASN A 7 13.34 -9.07 -31.34
C ASN A 7 12.85 -8.92 -29.88
N ILE A 8 13.38 -9.75 -28.98
CA ILE A 8 13.09 -9.69 -27.53
C ILE A 8 13.58 -8.34 -26.94
N PHE A 9 14.45 -7.65 -27.69
CA PHE A 9 14.90 -6.27 -27.51
C PHE A 9 13.98 -5.20 -28.13
N SER A 10 12.74 -5.53 -28.50
CA SER A 10 11.74 -4.54 -28.90
C SER A 10 11.58 -3.44 -27.84
N SER A 11 11.35 -2.20 -28.31
CA SER A 11 11.01 -1.05 -27.47
C SER A 11 9.99 -1.46 -26.40
N THR A 12 10.18 -1.00 -25.16
CA THR A 12 9.23 -1.26 -24.08
C THR A 12 7.81 -0.92 -24.56
N PRO A 13 6.83 -1.81 -24.34
CA PRO A 13 5.45 -1.58 -24.74
C PRO A 13 4.92 -0.23 -24.23
N PRO A 14 4.05 0.44 -25.00
CA PRO A 14 3.74 1.85 -24.77
C PRO A 14 3.06 2.11 -23.43
N VAL A 15 2.17 1.24 -22.94
CA VAL A 15 1.47 1.51 -21.66
C VAL A 15 2.42 1.33 -20.48
N VAL A 16 3.19 0.24 -20.44
CA VAL A 16 4.24 0.04 -19.42
C VAL A 16 5.20 1.22 -19.40
N MET A 17 5.67 1.66 -20.56
CA MET A 17 6.59 2.80 -20.64
C MET A 17 5.94 4.09 -20.14
N ASN A 18 4.71 4.39 -20.56
CA ASN A 18 3.99 5.58 -20.13
C ASN A 18 3.74 5.59 -18.62
N LEU A 19 3.38 4.43 -18.03
CA LEU A 19 3.21 4.28 -16.60
C LEU A 19 4.52 4.48 -15.83
N ILE A 20 5.65 4.02 -16.37
CA ILE A 20 6.97 4.29 -15.76
C ILE A 20 7.30 5.77 -15.85
N MET A 21 7.17 6.37 -17.04
CA MET A 21 7.48 7.78 -17.27
C MET A 21 6.66 8.70 -16.37
N ILE A 22 5.34 8.51 -16.27
CA ILE A 22 4.49 9.36 -15.43
C ILE A 22 4.89 9.27 -13.96
N ASN A 23 5.23 8.08 -13.45
CA ASN A 23 5.65 7.90 -12.06
C ASN A 23 7.01 8.53 -11.77
N VAL A 24 7.96 8.44 -12.71
CA VAL A 24 9.26 9.14 -12.63
C VAL A 24 9.05 10.65 -12.62
N VAL A 25 8.24 11.16 -13.55
CA VAL A 25 7.90 12.59 -13.63
C VAL A 25 7.25 13.06 -12.33
N MET A 26 6.28 12.32 -11.80
CA MET A 26 5.61 12.69 -10.55
C MET A 26 6.55 12.73 -9.35
N LEU A 27 7.53 11.82 -9.26
CA LEU A 27 8.55 11.90 -8.20
C LEU A 27 9.42 13.16 -8.34
N VAL A 28 9.88 13.46 -9.56
CA VAL A 28 10.67 14.68 -9.81
C VAL A 28 9.87 15.95 -9.51
N VAL A 29 8.61 16.01 -9.97
CA VAL A 29 7.72 17.14 -9.69
C VAL A 29 7.49 17.26 -8.18
N THR A 30 7.32 16.16 -7.46
CA THR A 30 7.20 16.18 -5.99
C THR A 30 8.42 16.81 -5.33
N TRP A 31 9.64 16.46 -5.77
CA TRP A 31 10.86 17.06 -5.23
C TRP A 31 11.02 18.54 -5.59
N VAL A 32 10.69 18.94 -6.81
CA VAL A 32 10.71 20.36 -7.22
C VAL A 32 9.69 21.17 -6.41
N MET A 33 8.46 20.67 -6.27
CA MET A 33 7.42 21.34 -5.51
C MET A 33 7.78 21.52 -4.03
N ALA A 34 8.37 20.48 -3.42
CA ALA A 34 8.82 20.54 -2.04
C ALA A 34 9.99 21.51 -1.86
N SER A 35 11.03 21.42 -2.71
CA SER A 35 12.26 22.21 -2.57
C SER A 35 12.10 23.68 -2.98
N THR A 36 11.27 23.96 -3.98
CA THR A 36 11.14 25.31 -4.56
C THR A 36 9.98 26.08 -3.95
N PHE A 37 8.87 25.40 -3.65
CA PHE A 37 7.62 26.04 -3.22
C PHE A 37 7.17 25.63 -1.81
N GLY A 38 7.86 24.70 -1.15
CA GLY A 38 7.44 24.17 0.17
C GLY A 38 6.15 23.35 0.11
N ILE A 39 5.77 22.86 -1.07
CA ILE A 39 4.53 22.12 -1.30
C ILE A 39 4.82 20.62 -1.34
N ASP A 40 4.29 19.88 -0.38
CA ASP A 40 4.37 18.42 -0.35
C ASP A 40 3.23 17.79 -1.18
N LEU A 41 3.54 17.34 -2.39
CA LEU A 41 2.56 16.69 -3.24
C LEU A 41 2.07 15.34 -2.71
N ASN A 42 2.84 14.63 -1.88
CA ASN A 42 2.37 13.38 -1.28
C ASN A 42 1.21 13.65 -0.30
N ARG A 43 1.20 14.81 0.37
CA ARG A 43 0.08 15.28 1.21
C ARG A 43 -1.13 15.79 0.43
N ILE A 44 -0.97 16.13 -0.85
CA ILE A 44 -2.09 16.63 -1.66
C ILE A 44 -2.72 15.48 -2.45
N LEU A 45 -1.88 14.66 -3.07
CA LEU A 45 -2.25 13.65 -4.06
C LEU A 45 -2.27 12.22 -3.50
N GLY A 46 -1.68 11.99 -2.32
CA GLY A 46 -1.79 10.72 -1.60
C GLY A 46 -3.18 10.53 -1.01
N VAL A 47 -3.58 9.27 -0.83
CA VAL A 47 -4.92 8.91 -0.35
C VAL A 47 -4.95 8.88 1.16
N TYR A 48 -5.85 9.67 1.73
CA TYR A 48 -6.11 9.67 3.16
C TYR A 48 -7.15 8.60 3.54
N PRO A 49 -7.18 8.15 4.79
CA PRO A 49 -8.22 7.24 5.24
C PRO A 49 -9.61 7.91 5.23
N PRO A 50 -10.70 7.14 5.10
CA PRO A 50 -12.05 7.66 5.22
C PRO A 50 -12.26 8.34 6.60
N GLY A 51 -12.92 9.49 6.60
CA GLY A 51 -13.13 10.30 7.81
C GLY A 51 -12.01 11.30 8.11
N SER A 52 -10.87 11.25 7.41
CA SER A 52 -9.86 12.29 7.49
C SER A 52 -10.38 13.62 6.91
N PRO A 53 -10.13 14.77 7.55
CA PRO A 53 -10.48 16.08 6.98
C PRO A 53 -9.75 16.39 5.67
N ASN A 54 -8.66 15.67 5.38
CA ASN A 54 -7.83 15.83 4.18
C ASN A 54 -8.23 14.88 3.04
N PHE A 55 -9.19 13.98 3.24
CA PHE A 55 -9.64 13.07 2.20
C PHE A 55 -10.31 13.82 1.05
N ARG A 56 -9.92 13.49 -0.18
CA ARG A 56 -10.52 14.03 -1.41
C ARG A 56 -10.68 12.91 -2.45
N PRO A 57 -11.80 12.86 -3.21
CA PRO A 57 -12.08 11.75 -4.14
C PRO A 57 -11.02 11.51 -5.21
N TYR A 58 -10.34 12.56 -5.72
CA TYR A 58 -9.30 12.40 -6.74
C TYR A 58 -8.10 11.58 -6.25
N GLN A 59 -7.87 11.52 -4.94
CA GLN A 59 -6.76 10.77 -4.33
C GLN A 59 -6.84 9.28 -4.60
N ILE A 60 -8.05 8.73 -4.81
CA ILE A 60 -8.28 7.33 -5.18
C ILE A 60 -7.51 6.95 -6.45
N VAL A 61 -7.28 7.89 -7.38
CA VAL A 61 -6.50 7.64 -8.59
C VAL A 61 -5.10 8.24 -8.46
N THR A 62 -4.97 9.47 -7.96
CA THR A 62 -3.67 10.16 -7.98
C THR A 62 -2.63 9.49 -7.10
N HIS A 63 -3.01 8.83 -6.01
CA HIS A 63 -2.05 8.15 -5.11
C HIS A 63 -1.24 7.05 -5.83
N MET A 64 -1.82 6.44 -6.87
CA MET A 64 -1.16 5.40 -7.67
C MET A 64 0.09 5.93 -8.39
N PHE A 65 0.19 7.25 -8.54
CA PHE A 65 1.30 7.92 -9.23
C PHE A 65 2.27 8.63 -8.30
N MET A 66 2.03 8.57 -6.99
CA MET A 66 2.86 9.19 -5.95
C MET A 66 3.81 8.18 -5.33
N HIS A 67 4.99 8.63 -4.89
CA HIS A 67 6.00 7.74 -4.32
C HIS A 67 6.72 8.42 -3.14
N GLY A 68 6.90 7.66 -2.05
CA GLY A 68 7.59 8.11 -0.84
C GLY A 68 9.12 8.25 -0.97
N GLY A 69 9.71 7.87 -2.10
CA GLY A 69 11.15 8.00 -2.33
C GLY A 69 11.66 7.23 -3.53
N LEU A 70 12.95 7.42 -3.85
CA LEU A 70 13.59 6.85 -5.03
C LEU A 70 13.62 5.31 -5.01
N PHE A 71 13.99 4.70 -3.88
CA PHE A 71 14.01 3.24 -3.76
C PHE A 71 12.62 2.64 -3.90
N HIS A 72 11.60 3.27 -3.32
CA HIS A 72 10.21 2.83 -3.46
C HIS A 72 9.76 2.89 -4.92
N LEU A 73 10.06 3.99 -5.64
CA LEU A 73 9.80 4.09 -7.08
C LEU A 73 10.55 3.03 -7.88
N PHE A 74 11.85 2.86 -7.61
CA PHE A 74 12.72 1.95 -8.35
C PHE A 74 12.16 0.53 -8.35
N PHE A 75 11.85 -0.04 -7.18
CA PHE A 75 11.36 -1.42 -7.10
C PHE A 75 9.98 -1.60 -7.75
N ASN A 76 9.09 -0.61 -7.62
CA ASN A 76 7.78 -0.64 -8.29
C ASN A 76 7.94 -0.63 -9.80
N MET A 77 8.74 0.31 -10.33
CA MET A 77 8.91 0.47 -11.77
C MET A 77 9.75 -0.66 -12.37
N PHE A 78 10.70 -1.21 -11.62
CA PHE A 78 11.48 -2.39 -12.02
C PHE A 78 10.58 -3.61 -12.18
N ALA A 79 9.71 -3.89 -11.20
CA ALA A 79 8.74 -4.99 -11.29
C ALA A 79 7.73 -4.76 -12.42
N LEU A 80 7.20 -3.54 -12.56
CA LEU A 80 6.28 -3.17 -13.64
C LEU A 80 6.94 -3.36 -15.01
N TRP A 81 8.19 -2.93 -15.18
CA TRP A 81 8.94 -3.11 -16.41
C TRP A 81 9.19 -4.58 -16.72
N MET A 82 9.67 -5.35 -15.73
CA MET A 82 10.05 -6.75 -15.92
C MET A 82 8.85 -7.63 -16.29
N PHE A 83 7.77 -7.53 -15.51
CA PHE A 83 6.62 -8.43 -15.66
C PHE A 83 5.52 -7.82 -16.54
N GLY A 84 5.28 -6.51 -16.40
CA GLY A 84 4.25 -5.81 -17.14
C GLY A 84 4.49 -5.82 -18.65
N ARG A 85 5.74 -5.74 -19.11
CA ARG A 85 6.05 -5.80 -20.56
C ARG A 85 5.59 -7.11 -21.20
N ILE A 86 5.75 -8.23 -20.50
CA ILE A 86 5.37 -9.56 -21.00
C ILE A 86 3.84 -9.64 -21.07
N LEU A 87 3.17 -9.16 -20.01
CA LEU A 87 1.71 -9.11 -19.97
C LEU A 87 1.11 -8.18 -21.02
N GLU A 88 1.69 -7.01 -21.27
CA GLU A 88 1.24 -6.09 -22.31
C GLU A 88 1.43 -6.68 -23.72
N GLN A 89 2.52 -7.40 -23.96
CA GLN A 89 2.75 -8.08 -25.24
C GLN A 89 1.72 -9.20 -25.50
N VAL A 90 1.28 -9.88 -24.44
CA VAL A 90 0.32 -10.99 -24.53
C VAL A 90 -1.12 -10.48 -24.63
N TRP A 91 -1.49 -9.50 -23.82
CA TRP A 91 -2.87 -9.00 -23.77
C TRP A 91 -3.15 -7.82 -24.70
N GLY A 92 -2.11 -7.15 -25.19
CA GLY A 92 -2.21 -5.85 -25.84
C GLY A 92 -2.41 -4.70 -24.84
N SER A 93 -2.03 -3.50 -25.28
CA SER A 93 -2.00 -2.27 -24.47
C SER A 93 -3.32 -1.95 -23.76
N ARG A 94 -4.46 -2.07 -24.44
CA ARG A 94 -5.77 -1.76 -23.86
C ARG A 94 -6.11 -2.66 -22.67
N ARG A 95 -5.94 -3.96 -22.81
CA ARG A 95 -6.25 -4.93 -21.74
C ARG A 95 -5.26 -4.79 -20.59
N PHE A 96 -3.97 -4.63 -20.88
CA PHE A 96 -2.98 -4.39 -19.83
C PHE A 96 -3.27 -3.12 -19.03
N PHE A 97 -3.63 -2.01 -19.68
CA PHE A 97 -4.01 -0.78 -18.99
C PHE A 97 -5.22 -0.98 -18.07
N ILE A 98 -6.28 -1.63 -18.57
CA ILE A 98 -7.47 -1.94 -17.76
C ILE A 98 -7.08 -2.82 -16.57
N TYR A 99 -6.24 -3.84 -16.79
CA TYR A 99 -5.76 -4.71 -15.73
C TYR A 99 -5.04 -3.92 -14.64
N TYR A 100 -4.07 -3.10 -15.02
CA TYR A 100 -3.28 -2.27 -14.11
C TYR A 100 -4.16 -1.31 -13.28
N MET A 101 -5.14 -0.66 -13.92
CA MET A 101 -6.05 0.25 -13.24
C MET A 101 -6.99 -0.50 -12.29
N VAL A 102 -7.54 -1.65 -12.70
CA VAL A 102 -8.43 -2.45 -11.84
C VAL A 102 -7.70 -3.00 -10.62
N THR A 103 -6.46 -3.46 -10.77
CA THR A 103 -5.68 -3.95 -9.63
C THR A 103 -5.29 -2.83 -8.69
N GLY A 104 -4.92 -1.65 -9.19
CA GLY A 104 -4.67 -0.47 -8.36
C GLY A 104 -5.91 0.01 -7.60
N LEU A 105 -7.05 0.10 -8.28
CA LEU A 105 -8.32 0.49 -7.66
C LEU A 105 -8.84 -0.57 -6.68
N GLY A 106 -8.62 -1.85 -6.97
CA GLY A 106 -8.90 -2.95 -6.05
C GLY A 106 -8.05 -2.87 -4.78
N ALA A 107 -6.75 -2.60 -4.94
CA ALA A 107 -5.82 -2.42 -3.83
C ALA A 107 -6.24 -1.25 -2.93
N VAL A 108 -6.54 -0.07 -3.49
CA VAL A 108 -6.98 1.08 -2.68
C VAL A 108 -8.33 0.84 -2.01
N THR A 109 -9.23 0.07 -2.63
CA THR A 109 -10.51 -0.30 -2.01
C THR A 109 -10.30 -1.11 -0.73
N ILE A 110 -9.45 -2.14 -0.79
CA ILE A 110 -9.13 -2.95 0.40
C ILE A 110 -8.34 -2.11 1.43
N HIS A 111 -7.40 -1.29 0.97
CA HIS A 111 -6.65 -0.37 1.82
C HIS A 111 -7.56 0.57 2.61
N LEU A 112 -8.53 1.22 1.95
CA LEU A 112 -9.47 2.14 2.60
C LEU A 112 -10.39 1.43 3.57
N LEU A 113 -10.84 0.21 3.24
CA LEU A 113 -11.65 -0.61 4.14
C LEU A 113 -10.87 -0.99 5.41
N VAL A 114 -9.63 -1.45 5.28
CA VAL A 114 -8.80 -1.82 6.43
C VAL A 114 -8.49 -0.59 7.29
N ASN A 115 -8.15 0.55 6.68
CA ASN A 115 -7.99 1.82 7.40
C ASN A 115 -9.25 2.21 8.17
N TYR A 116 -10.42 2.11 7.53
CA TYR A 116 -11.69 2.43 8.16
C TYR A 116 -11.88 1.57 9.41
N LEU A 117 -11.73 0.24 9.31
CA LEU A 117 -11.89 -0.67 10.45
C LEU A 117 -10.87 -0.37 11.56
N HIS A 118 -9.62 -0.13 11.20
CA HIS A 118 -8.55 0.16 12.15
C HIS A 118 -8.79 1.48 12.90
N ILE A 119 -9.15 2.56 12.21
CA ILE A 119 -9.46 3.85 12.82
C ILE A 119 -10.70 3.76 13.73
N HIS A 120 -11.73 2.99 13.33
CA HIS A 120 -12.90 2.79 14.18
C HIS A 120 -12.53 2.06 15.47
N ALA A 121 -11.62 1.08 15.42
CA ALA A 121 -11.13 0.39 16.62
C ALA A 121 -10.30 1.33 17.53
N ILE A 122 -9.47 2.21 16.96
CA ILE A 122 -8.77 3.24 17.73
C ILE A 122 -9.77 4.18 18.40
N GLN A 123 -10.77 4.66 17.66
CA GLN A 123 -11.77 5.60 18.18
C GLN A 123 -12.63 4.97 19.28
N SER A 124 -13.01 3.70 19.18
CA SER A 124 -13.78 3.03 20.23
C SER A 124 -12.99 2.93 21.53
N ASP A 125 -11.72 2.53 21.45
CA ASP A 125 -10.87 2.36 22.64
C ASP A 125 -10.46 3.72 23.22
N ALA A 126 -10.23 4.72 22.37
CA ALA A 126 -10.01 6.10 22.78
C ALA A 126 -11.22 6.67 23.53
N MET A 127 -12.45 6.44 23.04
CA MET A 127 -13.65 6.90 23.73
C MET A 127 -13.81 6.23 25.11
N ALA A 128 -13.47 4.94 25.23
CA ALA A 128 -13.45 4.27 26.52
C ALA A 128 -12.42 4.90 27.47
N MET A 129 -11.20 5.16 26.99
CA MET A 129 -10.17 5.88 27.75
C MET A 129 -10.65 7.27 28.17
N LEU A 130 -11.22 8.06 27.26
CA LEU A 130 -11.67 9.44 27.51
C LEU A 130 -12.84 9.52 28.50
N ASN A 131 -13.74 8.55 28.51
CA ASN A 131 -14.88 8.51 29.42
C ASN A 131 -14.49 8.12 30.84
N THR A 132 -13.48 7.25 30.99
CA THR A 132 -12.95 6.81 32.29
C THR A 132 -11.41 6.85 32.29
N PRO A 133 -10.80 8.05 32.38
CA PRO A 133 -9.34 8.18 32.29
C PRO A 133 -8.63 7.51 33.47
N SER A 134 -7.68 6.64 33.17
CA SER A 134 -6.78 6.02 34.15
C SER A 134 -5.43 5.70 33.49
N PRO A 135 -4.35 5.56 34.27
CA PRO A 135 -3.06 5.15 33.71
C PRO A 135 -3.15 3.80 32.99
N ASP A 136 -3.92 2.84 33.51
CA ASP A 136 -4.13 1.53 32.87
C ASP A 136 -4.89 1.62 31.55
N ALA A 137 -5.96 2.44 31.49
CA ALA A 137 -6.74 2.63 30.27
C ALA A 137 -5.89 3.28 29.17
N PHE A 138 -5.07 4.28 29.52
CA PHE A 138 -4.16 4.92 28.59
C PHE A 138 -3.01 3.99 28.16
N ALA A 139 -2.41 3.26 29.10
CA ALA A 139 -1.37 2.28 28.79
C ALA A 139 -1.88 1.20 27.83
N ALA A 140 -3.07 0.65 28.09
CA ALA A 140 -3.71 -0.33 27.22
C ALA A 140 -4.00 0.23 25.82
N PHE A 141 -4.52 1.47 25.74
CA PHE A 141 -4.79 2.16 24.47
C PHE A 141 -3.52 2.32 23.64
N VAL A 142 -2.45 2.89 24.24
CA VAL A 142 -1.18 3.12 23.54
C VAL A 142 -0.52 1.80 23.16
N THR A 143 -0.46 0.82 24.07
CA THR A 143 0.17 -0.49 23.78
C THR A 143 -0.52 -1.21 22.63
N ARG A 144 -1.85 -1.11 22.54
CA ARG A 144 -2.63 -1.80 21.52
C ARG A 144 -2.50 -1.16 20.14
N HIS A 145 -2.56 0.16 20.06
CA HIS A 145 -2.70 0.87 18.79
C HIS A 145 -1.45 1.60 18.34
N PHE A 146 -0.55 1.92 19.28
CA PHE A 146 0.63 2.77 19.11
C PHE A 146 1.85 2.21 19.85
N PRO A 147 2.15 0.89 19.74
CA PRO A 147 3.19 0.23 20.55
C PRO A 147 4.58 0.85 20.35
N GLU A 148 4.88 1.37 19.15
CA GLU A 148 6.14 2.03 18.82
C GLU A 148 6.39 3.32 19.63
N TYR A 149 5.33 3.98 20.10
CA TYR A 149 5.43 5.21 20.87
C TYR A 149 5.44 4.96 22.38
N TYR A 150 5.09 3.75 22.83
CA TYR A 150 4.93 3.46 24.25
C TYR A 150 6.21 3.75 25.04
N ASP A 151 7.29 3.04 24.72
CA ASP A 151 8.56 3.17 25.46
C ASP A 151 9.23 4.54 25.21
N GLN A 152 9.08 5.07 23.99
CA GLN A 152 9.81 6.27 23.56
C GLN A 152 9.18 7.56 24.07
N VAL A 153 7.86 7.59 24.23
CA VAL A 153 7.10 8.83 24.48
C VAL A 153 6.30 8.75 25.77
N TYR A 154 5.67 7.62 26.06
CA TYR A 154 4.61 7.56 27.08
C TYR A 154 5.01 6.86 28.37
N ALA A 155 6.05 6.03 28.39
CA ALA A 155 6.48 5.28 29.57
C ALA A 155 6.77 6.19 30.78
N GLN A 156 7.59 7.24 30.59
CA GLN A 156 7.93 8.18 31.68
C GLN A 156 6.72 8.97 32.20
N PHE A 157 5.75 9.24 31.32
CA PHE A 157 4.50 9.90 31.71
C PHE A 157 3.63 8.94 32.54
N LEU A 158 3.50 7.70 32.08
CA LEU A 158 2.76 6.64 32.77
C LEU A 158 3.34 6.36 34.16
N ASP A 159 4.67 6.25 34.30
CA ASP A 159 5.33 6.05 35.60
C ASP A 159 4.92 7.14 36.62
N LYS A 160 4.89 8.40 36.18
CA LYS A 160 4.45 9.52 37.03
C LYS A 160 2.97 9.45 37.35
N TRP A 161 2.14 9.09 36.38
CA TRP A 161 0.70 8.99 36.60
C TRP A 161 0.34 7.82 37.53
N TYR A 162 1.04 6.69 37.45
CA TYR A 162 0.88 5.57 38.37
C TYR A 162 1.15 5.95 39.83
N LEU A 163 2.03 6.92 40.10
CA LEU A 163 2.26 7.46 41.44
C LEU A 163 1.11 8.36 41.94
N PHE A 164 0.33 8.94 41.02
CA PHE A 164 -0.76 9.87 41.32
C PHE A 164 -2.02 9.55 40.48
N PRO A 165 -2.63 8.36 40.67
CA PRO A 165 -3.64 7.83 39.74
C PRO A 165 -4.91 8.70 39.63
N ASN A 166 -5.24 9.46 40.69
CA ASN A 166 -6.40 10.34 40.75
C ASN A 166 -6.12 11.79 40.29
N SER A 167 -4.93 12.06 39.73
CA SER A 167 -4.56 13.38 39.25
C SER A 167 -5.37 13.78 38.02
N SER A 168 -6.17 14.84 38.12
CA SER A 168 -6.91 15.40 36.98
C SER A 168 -5.96 15.96 35.91
N VAL A 169 -4.78 16.47 36.31
CA VAL A 169 -3.77 16.99 35.38
C VAL A 169 -3.25 15.89 34.46
N TYR A 170 -2.92 14.72 35.00
CA TYR A 170 -2.47 13.60 34.18
C TYR A 170 -3.61 13.02 33.34
N ALA A 171 -4.84 12.98 33.86
CA ALA A 171 -6.00 12.58 33.08
C ALA A 171 -6.25 13.49 31.87
N GLU A 172 -6.18 14.81 32.06
CA GLU A 172 -6.32 15.80 30.97
C GLU A 172 -5.18 15.69 29.96
N GLN A 173 -3.94 15.51 30.43
CA GLN A 173 -2.78 15.32 29.56
C GLN A 173 -2.89 14.04 28.72
N ALA A 174 -3.33 12.93 29.31
CA ALA A 174 -3.58 11.69 28.59
C ALA A 174 -4.72 11.84 27.58
N ALA A 175 -5.79 12.56 27.92
CA ALA A 175 -6.88 12.85 27.00
C ALA A 175 -6.38 13.64 25.78
N GLU A 176 -5.48 14.60 25.99
CA GLU A 176 -4.87 15.35 24.89
C GLU A 176 -3.97 14.47 24.02
N TYR A 177 -3.12 13.62 24.61
CA TYR A 177 -2.33 12.64 23.85
C TYR A 177 -3.21 11.70 23.02
N THR A 178 -4.30 11.20 23.58
CA THR A 178 -5.25 10.34 22.86
C THR A 178 -5.84 11.05 21.64
N ARG A 179 -6.24 12.33 21.75
CA ARG A 179 -6.76 13.11 20.62
C ARG A 179 -5.69 13.37 19.55
N GLN A 180 -4.46 13.65 19.98
CA GLN A 180 -3.32 13.85 19.07
C GLN A 180 -3.02 12.57 18.28
N LEU A 181 -3.00 11.41 18.93
CA LEU A 181 -2.77 10.12 18.29
C LEU A 181 -3.84 9.79 17.22
N ILE A 182 -5.12 10.05 17.50
CA ILE A 182 -6.19 9.91 16.50
C ILE A 182 -5.95 10.84 15.30
N THR A 183 -5.60 12.10 15.57
CA THR A 183 -5.36 13.10 14.53
C THR A 183 -4.17 12.73 13.66
N LEU A 184 -3.10 12.22 14.26
CA LEU A 184 -1.92 11.73 13.55
C LEU A 184 -2.30 10.57 12.62
N GLN A 185 -3.06 9.59 13.11
CA GLN A 185 -3.48 8.45 12.30
C GLN A 185 -4.33 8.86 11.08
N GLN A 186 -5.23 9.83 11.26
CA GLN A 186 -6.05 10.38 10.17
C GLN A 186 -5.26 11.30 9.23
N GLY A 187 -4.07 11.76 9.64
CA GLY A 187 -3.23 12.72 8.94
C GLY A 187 -2.16 12.11 8.04
N ILE A 188 -2.07 10.78 7.96
CA ILE A 188 -1.05 10.09 7.17
C ILE A 188 -1.63 9.67 5.80
N PRO A 189 -1.17 10.26 4.69
CA PRO A 189 -1.56 9.81 3.36
C PRO A 189 -0.79 8.55 2.95
N THR A 190 -1.45 7.69 2.18
CA THR A 190 -0.81 6.57 1.49
C THR A 190 -0.49 6.92 0.04
N VAL A 191 0.67 6.50 -0.44
CA VAL A 191 1.16 6.72 -1.80
C VAL A 191 1.80 5.45 -2.36
N GLY A 192 1.65 5.19 -3.65
CA GLY A 192 2.39 4.13 -4.33
C GLY A 192 1.58 3.38 -5.37
N ALA A 193 2.28 2.92 -6.42
CA ALA A 193 1.75 2.04 -7.45
C ALA A 193 1.69 0.55 -7.03
N SER A 194 2.16 0.21 -5.82
CA SER A 194 2.48 -1.17 -5.44
C SER A 194 1.29 -2.11 -5.48
N GLY A 195 0.10 -1.67 -5.10
CA GLY A 195 -1.12 -2.47 -5.25
C GLY A 195 -1.35 -2.96 -6.68
N ALA A 196 -1.17 -2.07 -7.67
CA ALA A 196 -1.28 -2.44 -9.08
C ALA A 196 -0.15 -3.41 -9.50
N VAL A 197 1.07 -3.15 -9.02
CA VAL A 197 2.26 -3.99 -9.30
C VAL A 197 2.11 -5.40 -8.72
N TYR A 198 1.56 -5.58 -7.52
CA TYR A 198 1.26 -6.91 -6.98
C TYR A 198 0.20 -7.63 -7.81
N GLY A 199 -0.77 -6.90 -8.36
CA GLY A 199 -1.66 -7.43 -9.39
C GLY A 199 -0.92 -7.91 -10.64
N VAL A 200 0.09 -7.16 -11.13
CA VAL A 200 0.95 -7.55 -12.26
C VAL A 200 1.77 -8.82 -11.93
N LEU A 201 2.36 -8.89 -10.74
CA LEU A 201 3.10 -10.08 -10.28
C LEU A 201 2.19 -11.31 -10.27
N LEU A 202 0.99 -11.18 -9.71
CA LEU A 202 0.00 -12.24 -9.71
C LEU A 202 -0.35 -12.69 -11.13
N ALA A 203 -0.67 -11.76 -12.04
CA ALA A 203 -0.99 -12.10 -13.42
C ALA A 203 0.13 -12.90 -14.08
N PHE A 204 1.38 -12.48 -13.85
CA PHE A 204 2.53 -13.18 -14.39
C PHE A 204 2.64 -14.62 -13.83
N GLY A 205 2.49 -14.80 -12.51
CA GLY A 205 2.51 -16.14 -11.91
C GLY A 205 1.35 -17.05 -12.32
N VAL A 206 0.18 -16.47 -12.65
CA VAL A 206 -0.99 -17.22 -13.13
C VAL A 206 -0.84 -17.63 -14.60
N LEU A 207 -0.35 -16.74 -15.47
CA LEU A 207 -0.24 -17.01 -16.90
C LEU A 207 1.05 -17.74 -17.29
N PHE A 208 2.13 -17.52 -16.55
CA PHE A 208 3.45 -18.10 -16.82
C PHE A 208 3.97 -18.91 -15.62
N PRO A 209 3.16 -19.85 -15.06
CA PRO A 209 3.43 -20.44 -13.75
C PRO A 209 4.73 -21.25 -13.67
N ASN A 210 5.22 -21.74 -14.80
CA ASN A 210 6.43 -22.56 -14.88
C ASN A 210 7.67 -21.79 -15.36
N THR A 211 7.54 -20.49 -15.68
CA THR A 211 8.70 -19.65 -16.02
C THR A 211 9.64 -19.57 -14.83
N ILE A 212 10.91 -19.91 -15.05
CA ILE A 212 11.95 -19.84 -14.05
C ILE A 212 12.49 -18.42 -14.03
N LEU A 213 12.38 -17.77 -12.88
CA LEU A 213 12.93 -16.45 -12.59
C LEU A 213 14.17 -16.64 -11.73
N MET A 214 15.21 -15.87 -11.99
CA MET A 214 16.38 -15.81 -11.11
C MET A 214 16.16 -14.68 -10.10
N LEU A 215 16.11 -15.00 -8.81
CA LEU A 215 16.15 -13.97 -7.77
C LEU A 215 17.45 -13.18 -7.87
N LEU A 216 17.41 -11.88 -7.56
CA LEU A 216 18.61 -11.04 -7.69
C LEU A 216 19.62 -11.36 -6.58
N PHE A 217 19.15 -11.55 -5.34
CA PHE A 217 19.98 -11.85 -4.18
C PHE A 217 19.21 -12.69 -3.14
N PRO A 218 19.70 -13.88 -2.74
CA PRO A 218 20.69 -14.71 -3.43
C PRO A 218 20.16 -15.22 -4.79
N PRO A 219 21.03 -15.56 -5.75
CA PRO A 219 20.63 -16.04 -7.08
C PRO A 219 20.05 -17.45 -7.03
N ILE A 220 18.77 -17.54 -6.65
CA ILE A 220 18.02 -18.79 -6.56
C ILE A 220 16.98 -18.82 -7.69
N PRO A 221 17.00 -19.86 -8.55
CA PRO A 221 15.96 -20.04 -9.55
C PRO A 221 14.65 -20.44 -8.88
N ILE A 222 13.57 -19.73 -9.20
CA ILE A 222 12.23 -20.00 -8.68
C ILE A 222 11.20 -19.95 -9.81
N LYS A 223 10.23 -20.88 -9.81
CA LYS A 223 9.11 -20.80 -10.76
C LYS A 223 8.18 -19.66 -10.35
N ALA A 224 7.67 -18.91 -11.33
CA ALA A 224 6.83 -17.73 -11.10
C ALA A 224 5.64 -18.00 -10.17
N LYS A 225 4.98 -19.18 -10.26
CA LYS A 225 3.89 -19.53 -9.34
C LYS A 225 4.31 -19.56 -7.88
N TRP A 226 5.51 -20.07 -7.59
CA TRP A 226 6.02 -20.17 -6.22
C TRP A 226 6.39 -18.80 -5.69
N MET A 227 7.00 -17.94 -6.53
CA MET A 227 7.26 -16.55 -6.17
C MET A 227 5.97 -15.83 -5.76
N VAL A 228 4.91 -15.94 -6.56
CA VAL A 228 3.63 -15.27 -6.28
C VAL A 228 2.95 -15.85 -5.04
N ILE A 229 2.96 -17.18 -4.85
CA ILE A 229 2.39 -17.81 -3.65
C ILE A 229 3.15 -17.39 -2.40
N ILE A 230 4.48 -17.38 -2.45
CA ILE A 230 5.33 -16.97 -1.32
C ILE A 230 5.11 -15.49 -0.99
N TYR A 231 5.13 -14.59 -1.99
CA TYR A 231 4.88 -13.18 -1.74
C TYR A 231 3.46 -12.93 -1.23
N GLY A 232 2.43 -13.54 -1.82
CA GLY A 232 1.06 -13.43 -1.30
C GLY A 232 0.93 -13.96 0.14
N GLY A 233 1.56 -15.10 0.44
CA GLY A 233 1.59 -15.65 1.79
C GLY A 233 2.34 -14.77 2.79
N LEU A 234 3.47 -14.18 2.38
CA LEU A 234 4.26 -13.25 3.19
C LEU A 234 3.49 -11.96 3.46
N GLU A 235 2.84 -11.36 2.46
CA GLU A 235 1.99 -10.18 2.66
C GLU A 235 0.83 -10.49 3.62
N LEU A 236 0.21 -11.67 3.53
CA LEU A 236 -0.83 -12.07 4.48
C LEU A 236 -0.27 -12.23 5.90
N TYR A 237 0.87 -12.90 6.05
CA TYR A 237 1.51 -13.07 7.34
C TYR A 237 1.88 -11.71 7.96
N LEU A 238 2.52 -10.82 7.20
CA LEU A 238 2.89 -9.49 7.67
C LEU A 238 1.66 -8.61 7.95
N GLY A 239 0.63 -8.70 7.11
CA GLY A 239 -0.67 -8.06 7.34
C GLY A 239 -1.30 -8.45 8.68
N LEU A 240 -1.13 -9.71 9.11
CA LEU A 240 -1.70 -10.21 10.36
C LEU A 240 -0.79 -9.99 11.58
N THR A 241 0.52 -9.86 11.38
CA THR A 241 1.51 -9.87 12.47
C THR A 241 2.21 -8.54 12.74
N GLN A 242 2.09 -7.57 11.83
CA GLN A 242 2.72 -6.25 11.95
C GLN A 242 1.66 -5.14 12.02
N PRO A 243 1.09 -4.85 13.20
CA PRO A 243 0.00 -3.87 13.36
C PRO A 243 0.28 -2.50 12.72
N GLY A 244 1.52 -2.00 12.80
CA GLY A 244 1.91 -0.69 12.26
C GLY A 244 2.08 -0.61 10.74
N SER A 245 2.30 -1.73 10.04
CA SER A 245 2.42 -1.77 8.57
C SER A 245 1.34 -2.61 7.88
N SER A 246 0.46 -3.23 8.66
CA SER A 246 -0.59 -4.17 8.25
C SER A 246 -1.42 -3.67 7.06
N ILE A 247 -1.78 -2.39 7.11
CA ILE A 247 -2.64 -1.71 6.14
C ILE A 247 -2.02 -1.73 4.72
N ALA A 248 -0.70 -1.57 4.62
CA ALA A 248 0.00 -1.62 3.33
C ALA A 248 0.00 -3.03 2.75
N HIS A 249 0.21 -4.05 3.59
CA HIS A 249 0.20 -5.45 3.17
C HIS A 249 -1.17 -5.89 2.65
N PHE A 250 -2.25 -5.48 3.30
CA PHE A 250 -3.60 -5.75 2.81
C PHE A 250 -3.93 -5.02 1.50
N ALA A 251 -3.33 -3.85 1.24
CA ALA A 251 -3.46 -3.19 -0.05
C ALA A 251 -2.84 -4.03 -1.19
N HIS A 252 -1.64 -4.60 -0.96
CA HIS A 252 -0.98 -5.50 -1.92
C HIS A 252 -1.84 -6.73 -2.21
N LEU A 253 -2.37 -7.37 -1.17
CA LEU A 253 -3.31 -8.49 -1.31
C LEU A 253 -4.58 -8.09 -2.07
N GLY A 254 -5.11 -6.88 -1.84
CA GLY A 254 -6.24 -6.35 -2.60
C GLY A 254 -5.96 -6.29 -4.11
N GLY A 255 -4.77 -5.82 -4.50
CA GLY A 255 -4.35 -5.83 -5.90
C GLY A 255 -4.27 -7.23 -6.51
N MET A 256 -3.76 -8.20 -5.74
CA MET A 256 -3.73 -9.61 -6.12
C MET A 256 -5.14 -10.22 -6.26
N ILE A 257 -6.04 -9.95 -5.32
CA ILE A 257 -7.42 -10.48 -5.33
C ILE A 257 -8.18 -9.96 -6.56
N PHE A 258 -8.17 -8.65 -6.77
CA PHE A 258 -8.87 -8.05 -7.92
C PHE A 258 -8.25 -8.46 -9.25
N GLY A 259 -6.92 -8.63 -9.30
CA GLY A 259 -6.22 -9.19 -10.45
C GLY A 259 -6.68 -10.61 -10.78
N PHE A 260 -6.77 -11.48 -9.77
CA PHE A 260 -7.23 -12.86 -9.94
C PHE A 260 -8.67 -12.90 -10.47
N ILE A 261 -9.55 -12.11 -9.86
CA ILE A 261 -10.96 -12.01 -10.26
C ILE A 261 -11.05 -11.58 -11.73
N LEU A 262 -10.33 -10.54 -12.13
CA LEU A 262 -10.37 -10.02 -13.50
C LEU A 262 -9.87 -11.06 -14.53
N ILE A 263 -8.78 -11.77 -14.23
CA ILE A 263 -8.28 -12.86 -15.08
C ILE A 263 -9.34 -13.94 -15.24
N LYS A 264 -10.00 -14.36 -14.16
CA LYS A 264 -11.06 -15.39 -14.21
C LYS A 264 -12.27 -14.91 -15.00
N LEU A 265 -12.65 -13.64 -14.90
CA LEU A 265 -13.73 -13.06 -15.68
C LEU A 265 -13.41 -13.03 -17.19
N TRP A 266 -12.17 -12.70 -17.57
CA TRP A 266 -11.77 -12.73 -18.97
C TRP A 266 -11.66 -14.16 -19.53
N GLN A 267 -11.14 -15.12 -18.75
CA GLN A 267 -11.07 -16.54 -19.14
C GLN A 267 -12.45 -17.14 -19.44
N ARG A 268 -13.49 -16.73 -18.70
CA ARG A 268 -14.88 -17.20 -18.93
C ARG A 268 -15.53 -16.64 -20.19
N ARG A 269 -15.01 -15.55 -20.75
CA ARG A 269 -15.63 -14.82 -21.87
C ARG A 269 -14.92 -15.04 -23.20
N THR A 270 -13.87 -15.85 -23.26
CA THR A 270 -13.12 -16.11 -24.49
C THR A 270 -12.70 -17.57 -24.57
N ASP A 271 -13.11 -18.26 -25.64
CA ASP A 271 -12.72 -19.66 -25.91
C ASP A 271 -11.25 -19.80 -26.32
N VAL A 272 -10.61 -18.67 -26.63
CA VAL A 272 -9.18 -18.57 -26.96
C VAL A 272 -8.56 -17.55 -26.02
N PHE A 273 -8.19 -17.98 -24.83
CA PHE A 273 -7.44 -17.16 -23.89
C PHE A 273 -5.94 -17.29 -24.16
N TYR A 274 -5.45 -16.89 -25.34
CA TYR A 274 -4.06 -16.50 -25.69
C TYR A 274 -4.04 -15.89 -27.09
#